data_AF-A0A967XAR6-F1
#
_entry.id   AF-A0A967XAR6-F1
#
_cell.length_a   1.000
_cell.length_b   1.000
_cell.length_c   1.000
_cell.angle_alpha   90.00
_cell.angle_beta   90.00
_cell.angle_gamma   90.00
#
_symmetry.space_group_name_H-M   'P 1'
#
loop_
_entity.id
_entity.type
_entity.pdbx_description
1 polymer ?
#
loop_
_entity_poly.entity_id
_entity_poly.type
_entity_poly.pdbx_seq_one_letter_code
_entity_poly.pdbx_strand_id
1 'polypeptide(L)' 'CVFLTEQGCGVYQDRPVACRYYALGSLGVRKKDSNCVTDIFFLVKEPHCLGHDEPRRRTVQEYRREQGIEEY' A
#
# COMPACT_ATOMS: atom_id res chain seq x y z
N CYS A 1 -7.00 -8.40 8.89
CA CYS A 1 -7.63 -7.38 8.03
C CYS A 1 -9.13 -7.47 8.21
N VAL A 2 -9.81 -6.35 8.50
CA VAL A 2 -11.27 -6.34 8.78
C VAL A 2 -12.14 -6.72 7.58
N PHE A 3 -11.59 -6.71 6.37
CA PHE A 3 -12.26 -7.12 5.13
C PHE A 3 -11.92 -8.55 4.69
N LEU A 4 -11.10 -9.27 5.45
CA LEU A 4 -10.75 -10.65 5.12
C LEU A 4 -11.86 -11.59 5.62
N THR A 5 -12.35 -12.44 4.72
CA THR A 5 -13.38 -13.46 4.98
C THR A 5 -12.83 -14.85 4.68
N GLU A 6 -13.59 -15.90 4.98
CA GLU A 6 -13.23 -17.27 4.59
C GLU A 6 -13.14 -17.44 3.06
N GLN A 7 -13.89 -16.64 2.30
CA GLN A 7 -13.87 -16.61 0.83
C GLN A 7 -12.75 -15.72 0.26
N GLY A 8 -11.92 -15.10 1.13
CA GLY A 8 -10.83 -14.22 0.76
C GLY A 8 -11.12 -12.74 1.03
N CYS A 9 -10.40 -11.86 0.32
CA CYS A 9 -10.54 -10.41 0.49
C CYS A 9 -11.89 -9.93 -0.05
N GLY A 10 -12.72 -9.34 0.81
CA GLY A 10 -14.04 -8.79 0.45
C GLY A 10 -13.99 -7.41 -0.21
N VAL A 11 -12.80 -6.84 -0.43
CA VAL A 11 -12.65 -5.56 -1.15
C VAL A 11 -12.85 -5.80 -2.64
N TYR A 12 -13.71 -5.00 -3.26
CA TYR A 12 -14.00 -5.07 -4.70
C TYR A 12 -12.76 -4.83 -5.57
N GLN A 13 -12.77 -5.39 -6.78
CA GLN A 13 -11.61 -5.40 -7.68
C GLN A 13 -11.23 -4.01 -8.22
N ASP A 14 -12.23 -3.23 -8.64
CA ASP A 14 -12.07 -1.90 -9.24
C ASP A 14 -11.89 -0.79 -8.19
N ARG A 15 -11.11 -1.08 -7.15
CA ARG A 15 -10.86 -0.15 -6.05
C ARG A 15 -9.90 0.97 -6.47
N PRO A 16 -10.10 2.21 -5.98
CA PRO A 16 -9.21 3.33 -6.26
C PRO A 16 -7.76 3.07 -5.83
N VAL A 17 -6.81 3.76 -6.45
CA VAL A 17 -5.37 3.71 -6.13
C VAL A 17 -5.11 3.92 -4.63
N ALA A 18 -5.82 4.86 -4.00
CA ALA A 18 -5.68 5.11 -2.57
C ALA A 18 -5.96 3.86 -1.71
N CYS A 19 -6.97 3.05 -2.08
CA CYS A 19 -7.28 1.81 -1.37
C CYS A 19 -6.25 0.71 -1.64
N ARG A 20 -5.63 0.69 -2.82
CA ARG A 20 -4.57 -0.28 -3.18
C ARG A 20 -3.28 -0.03 -2.39
N TYR A 21 -3.03 1.21 -2.01
CA TYR A 21 -1.90 1.54 -1.16
C TYR A 21 -2.07 1.04 0.27
N TYR A 22 -3.25 0.72 0.78
CA TYR A 22 -3.35 0.19 2.15
C TYR A 22 -2.76 -1.23 2.27
N ALA A 23 -1.74 -1.50 3.11
CA ALA A 23 -1.26 -0.74 4.28
C ALA A 23 0.13 -0.07 4.13
N LEU A 24 0.54 0.24 2.90
CA LEU A 24 1.70 1.04 2.52
C LEU A 24 1.32 2.52 2.28
N GLY A 25 1.66 3.40 3.22
CA GLY A 25 1.57 4.84 3.01
C GLY A 25 2.52 5.31 1.91
N SER A 26 2.07 6.27 1.10
CA SER A 26 2.86 6.93 0.04
C SER A 26 2.69 8.44 0.17
N LEU A 27 3.82 9.16 0.14
CA LEU A 27 3.86 10.61 0.25
C LEU A 27 4.89 11.18 -0.72
N GLY A 28 4.46 12.09 -1.59
CA GLY A 28 5.36 12.94 -2.37
C GLY A 28 5.79 14.15 -1.55
N VAL A 29 7.08 14.24 -1.23
CA VAL A 29 7.65 15.38 -0.50
C VAL A 29 8.45 16.25 -1.45
N ARG A 30 8.12 17.54 -1.50
CA ARG A 30 8.90 18.56 -2.21
C ARG A 30 9.54 19.51 -1.21
N LYS A 31 10.87 19.59 -1.23
CA LYS A 31 11.60 20.60 -0.45
C LYS A 31 11.31 21.99 -1.04
N LYS A 32 11.26 23.01 -0.18
CA LYS A 32 10.88 24.39 -0.53
C LYS A 32 11.57 24.91 -1.80
N ASP A 33 12.86 24.63 -1.95
CA ASP A 33 13.69 25.14 -3.04
C ASP A 33 14.08 24.05 -4.06
N SER A 34 13.28 22.97 -4.16
CA SER A 34 13.50 21.88 -5.11
C SER A 34 12.35 21.75 -6.09
N ASN A 35 12.69 21.55 -7.36
CA ASN A 35 11.72 21.18 -8.40
C ASN A 35 11.46 19.67 -8.46
N CYS A 36 12.12 18.88 -7.60
CA CYS A 36 11.96 17.44 -7.56
C CYS A 36 11.02 17.04 -6.42
N VAL A 37 10.12 16.11 -6.70
CA VAL A 37 9.34 15.39 -5.68
C VAL A 37 10.12 14.14 -5.31
N THR A 38 10.26 13.88 -4.02
CA THR A 38 10.79 12.62 -3.49
C THR A 38 9.65 11.81 -2.92
N ASP A 39 9.48 10.59 -3.42
CA ASP A 39 8.51 9.66 -2.86
C ASP A 39 9.06 9.03 -1.58
N ILE A 40 8.24 9.07 -0.54
CA ILE A 40 8.48 8.43 0.74
C ILE A 40 7.40 7.39 0.96
N PHE A 41 7.81 6.21 1.38
CA PHE A 41 6.92 5.10 1.71
C PHE A 41 7.08 4.71 3.18
N PHE A 42 5.98 4.34 3.81
CA PHE A 42 5.97 3.93 5.22
C PHE A 42 4.88 2.89 5.46
N LEU A 43 5.06 2.05 6.47
CA LEU A 43 4.05 1.05 6.84
C LEU A 43 3.00 1.69 7.75
N VAL A 44 1.73 1.54 7.40
CA VAL A 44 0.60 1.82 8.28
C VAL A 44 0.38 0.58 9.15
N LYS A 45 0.70 0.71 10.43
CA LYS A 45 0.56 -0.39 11.41
C LYS A 45 -0.66 -0.15 12.27
N GLU A 46 -1.66 -0.99 12.09
CA GLU A 46 -2.87 -1.03 12.91
C GLU A 46 -2.97 -2.40 13.61
N PRO A 47 -3.51 -2.48 14.83
CA PRO A 47 -3.56 -3.74 15.59
C PRO A 47 -4.26 -4.90 14.88
N HIS A 48 -5.20 -4.61 13.98
CA HIS A 48 -5.96 -5.61 13.23
C HIS A 48 -5.29 -6.04 11.91
N CYS A 49 -4.18 -5.40 11.54
CA CYS A 49 -3.43 -5.68 10.32
C CYS A 49 -2.26 -6.64 10.59
N LEU A 50 -2.59 -7.90 10.89
CA LEU A 50 -1.62 -8.96 11.19
C LEU A 50 -0.76 -9.41 9.98
N GLY A 51 -1.09 -8.96 8.77
CA GLY A 51 -0.34 -9.32 7.55
C GLY A 51 1.11 -8.82 7.54
N HIS A 52 1.48 -7.88 8.42
CA HIS A 52 2.86 -7.42 8.58
C HIS A 52 3.76 -8.45 9.29
N ASP A 53 3.17 -9.44 9.98
CA ASP A 53 3.88 -10.47 10.74
C ASP A 53 4.11 -11.76 9.92
N GLU A 54 3.59 -11.80 8.70
CA GLU A 54 3.82 -12.91 7.77
C GLU A 54 5.30 -13.00 7.37
N PRO A 55 5.85 -14.21 7.16
CA PRO A 55 7.25 -14.39 6.81
C PRO A 55 7.59 -13.84 5.41
N ARG A 56 6.57 -13.59 4.58
CA ARG A 56 6.74 -13.10 3.21
C ARG A 56 7.16 -11.64 3.22
N ARG A 57 8.38 -11.39 2.75
CA ARG A 57 8.91 -10.03 2.51
C ARG A 57 8.71 -9.63 1.06
N ARG A 58 8.45 -8.35 0.86
CA ARG A 58 8.31 -7.70 -0.45
C ARG A 58 8.91 -6.30 -0.38
N THR A 59 9.49 -5.87 -1.48
CA THR A 59 9.88 -4.48 -1.71
C THR A 59 8.65 -3.61 -1.99
N VAL A 60 8.81 -2.29 -1.90
CA VAL A 60 7.75 -1.34 -2.28
C VAL A 60 7.31 -1.53 -3.73
N GLN A 61 8.26 -1.76 -4.64
CA GLN A 61 7.95 -1.96 -6.06
C GLN A 61 7.12 -3.22 -6.30
N GLU A 62 7.48 -4.34 -5.66
CA GLU A 62 6.72 -5.60 -5.78
C GLU A 62 5.30 -5.42 -5.27
N TYR A 63 5.14 -4.79 -4.10
CA TYR A 63 3.82 -4.51 -3.54
C TYR A 63 2.96 -3.67 -4.49
N ARG A 64 3.52 -2.61 -5.09
CA ARG A 64 2.79 -1.75 -6.04
C ARG A 64 2.32 -2.51 -7.27
N ARG A 65 3.19 -3.35 -7.85
CA ARG A 65 2.83 -4.20 -8.98
C ARG A 65 1.73 -5.19 -8.63
N GLU A 66 1.83 -5.87 -7.50
CA GLU A 66 0.88 -6.92 -7.10
C GLU A 66 -0.48 -6.37 -6.66
N GLN A 67 -0.53 -5.11 -6.21
CA GLN A 67 -1.79 -4.43 -5.92
C GLN A 67 -2.43 -3.78 -7.15
N GLY A 68 -1.79 -3.84 -8.33
CA GLY A 68 -2.26 -3.17 -9.55
C GLY A 68 -2.25 -1.65 -9.44
N ILE A 69 -1.25 -1.10 -8.74
CA ILE A 69 -1.13 0.36 -8.53
C ILE A 69 -0.57 1.03 -9.78
N GLU A 70 0.34 0.37 -10.50
CA GLU A 70 1.05 0.97 -11.65
C GLU A 70 0.16 1.11 -12.90
N GLU A 71 -1.01 0.48 -12.91
CA GLU A 71 -2.00 0.55 -13.99
C GLU A 71 -2.78 1.88 -14.01
N TYR A 72 -2.63 2.69 -12.96
CA TYR A 72 -3.36 3.94 -12.72
C TYR A 72 -2.41 5.07 -12.33
#